data_AF-A0A0A8WN81-F1
#
_entry.id   AF-A0A0A8WN81-F1
#
_cell.length_a   1.000
_cell.length_b   1.000
_cell.length_c   1.000
_cell.angle_alpha   90.00
_cell.angle_beta   90.00
_cell.angle_gamma   90.00
#
_symmetry.space_group_name_H-M   'P 1'
#
loop_
_entity.id
_entity.type
_entity.pdbx_description
1 polymer ?
#
loop_
_entity_poly.entity_id
_entity_poly.type
_entity_poly.pdbx_seq_one_letter_code
_entity_poly.pdbx_strand_id
1 'polypeptide(L)'
;MKELLTPAIVSVVISGIIAPLAFYFLKRRDEEMKRNFDVRYAEYKHYLKTLDEITVAVRADSEKFFAETVSNAFNSILSDPGNSNDVLIKLHESLGEMQSNIQKTFARAEGELHGLKLVCSDKLLGMVNDYVNIQREIMSATTKMMENWRSIDINNPATFITGDLGALNKR
;
A
#
# COMPACT_ATOMS: atom_id res chain seq x y z
N MET A 1 -47.77 -58.06 6.06
CA MET A 1 -46.33 -58.06 6.42
C MET A 1 -45.40 -57.60 5.30
N LYS A 2 -45.62 -57.97 4.03
CA LYS A 2 -44.73 -57.57 2.92
C LYS A 2 -44.71 -56.06 2.60
N GLU A 3 -45.81 -55.34 2.82
CA GLU A 3 -45.90 -53.89 2.53
C GLU A 3 -45.18 -52.97 3.54
N LEU A 4 -44.86 -53.48 4.74
CA LEU A 4 -44.10 -52.74 5.77
C LEU A 4 -42.58 -52.93 5.65
N LEU A 5 -42.14 -54.01 5.00
CA LEU A 5 -40.72 -54.34 4.84
C LEU A 5 -40.05 -53.45 3.78
N THR A 6 -40.74 -53.09 2.70
CA THR A 6 -40.22 -52.21 1.65
C THR A 6 -39.82 -50.81 2.15
N PRO A 7 -40.66 -50.05 2.88
CA PRO A 7 -40.25 -48.73 3.39
C PRO A 7 -39.18 -48.81 4.48
N ALA A 8 -39.18 -49.87 5.31
CA ALA A 8 -38.18 -50.08 6.35
C ALA A 8 -36.80 -50.44 5.77
N ILE A 9 -36.73 -51.26 4.72
CA ILE A 9 -35.47 -51.57 4.04
C ILE A 9 -34.92 -50.34 3.32
N VAL A 10 -35.78 -49.55 2.68
CA VAL A 10 -35.39 -48.31 1.99
C VAL A 10 -34.85 -47.28 2.98
N SER A 11 -35.44 -47.13 4.18
CA SER A 11 -34.92 -46.20 5.19
C SER A 11 -33.57 -46.62 5.76
N VAL A 12 -33.34 -47.93 5.94
CA VAL A 12 -32.04 -48.49 6.40
C VAL A 12 -30.96 -48.33 5.33
N VAL A 13 -31.29 -48.51 4.05
CA VAL A 13 -30.33 -48.31 2.94
C VAL A 13 -29.97 -46.83 2.77
N ILE A 14 -30.96 -45.93 2.86
CA ILE A 14 -30.72 -44.48 2.77
C ILE A 14 -29.87 -44.00 3.96
N SER A 15 -30.20 -44.43 5.18
CA SER A 15 -29.46 -44.02 6.38
C SER A 15 -28.09 -44.70 6.54
N GLY A 16 -27.96 -45.95 6.10
CA GLY A 16 -26.74 -46.75 6.24
C GLY A 16 -25.70 -46.55 5.14
N ILE A 17 -26.11 -46.13 3.94
CA ILE A 17 -25.20 -46.03 2.78
C ILE A 17 -25.22 -44.62 2.18
N ILE A 18 -26.40 -44.07 1.87
CA ILE A 18 -26.49 -42.78 1.16
C ILE A 18 -26.07 -41.63 2.07
N ALA A 19 -26.53 -41.62 3.33
CA ALA A 19 -26.18 -40.58 4.30
C ALA A 19 -24.66 -40.51 4.60
N PRO A 20 -23.95 -41.60 4.93
CA PRO A 20 -22.50 -41.54 5.15
C PRO A 20 -21.71 -41.17 3.88
N LEU A 21 -22.17 -41.61 2.69
CA LEU A 21 -21.53 -41.24 1.43
C LEU A 21 -21.68 -39.73 1.14
N ALA A 22 -22.90 -39.18 1.31
CA ALA A 22 -23.15 -37.76 1.16
C ALA A 22 -22.34 -36.94 2.19
N PHE A 23 -22.26 -37.40 3.44
CA PHE A 23 -21.48 -36.75 4.49
C PHE A 23 -19.97 -36.76 4.16
N TYR A 24 -19.46 -37.85 3.59
CA TYR A 24 -18.06 -37.92 3.14
C TYR A 24 -17.75 -36.91 2.03
N PHE A 25 -18.61 -36.81 1.00
CA PHE A 25 -18.43 -35.84 -0.08
C PHE A 25 -18.58 -34.38 0.40
N LEU A 26 -19.54 -34.11 1.30
CA LEU A 26 -19.72 -32.78 1.89
C LEU A 26 -18.52 -32.40 2.75
N LYS A 27 -18.04 -33.31 3.61
CA LYS A 27 -16.86 -33.09 4.45
C LYS A 27 -15.61 -32.83 3.62
N ARG A 28 -15.41 -33.60 2.55
CA ARG A 28 -14.28 -33.39 1.62
C ARG A 28 -14.36 -32.04 0.90
N ARG A 29 -15.55 -31.62 0.47
CA ARG A 29 -15.77 -30.27 -0.10
C ARG A 29 -15.47 -29.18 0.92
N ASP A 30 -15.94 -29.33 2.15
CA ASP A 30 -15.69 -28.36 3.22
C ASP A 30 -14.20 -28.24 3.54
N GLU A 31 -13.46 -29.36 3.58
CA GLU A 31 -12.02 -29.38 3.79
C GLU A 31 -11.25 -28.68 2.65
N GLU A 32 -11.64 -28.91 1.39
CA GLU A 32 -11.05 -28.23 0.23
C GLU A 32 -11.33 -26.72 0.25
N MET A 33 -12.56 -26.33 0.61
CA MET A 33 -12.96 -24.92 0.73
C MET A 33 -12.22 -24.22 1.88
N LYS A 34 -12.08 -24.88 3.04
CA LYS A 34 -11.32 -24.35 4.18
C LYS A 34 -9.86 -24.14 3.82
N ARG A 35 -9.24 -25.13 3.18
CA ARG A 35 -7.83 -25.02 2.76
C ARG A 35 -7.62 -23.86 1.79
N ASN A 36 -8.49 -23.69 0.80
CA ASN A 36 -8.40 -22.58 -0.14
C ASN A 36 -8.61 -21.22 0.55
N PHE A 37 -9.50 -21.16 1.54
CA PHE A 37 -9.69 -19.97 2.35
C PHE A 37 -8.46 -19.65 3.20
N ASP A 38 -7.89 -20.65 3.88
CA ASP A 38 -6.71 -20.47 4.73
C ASP A 38 -5.48 -20.01 3.95
N VAL A 39 -5.26 -20.55 2.74
CA VAL A 39 -4.18 -20.12 1.84
C VAL A 39 -4.38 -18.65 1.45
N ARG A 40 -5.57 -18.28 0.97
CA ARG A 40 -5.89 -16.88 0.61
C ARG A 40 -5.75 -15.95 1.81
N TYR A 41 -6.22 -16.37 2.98
CA TYR A 41 -6.14 -15.58 4.20
C TYR A 41 -4.69 -15.37 4.64
N ALA A 42 -3.85 -16.40 4.57
CA ALA A 42 -2.44 -16.31 4.90
C ALA A 42 -1.71 -15.32 3.98
N GLU A 43 -1.98 -15.39 2.67
CA GLU A 43 -1.44 -14.43 1.70
C GLU A 43 -1.95 -13.01 1.98
N TYR A 44 -3.25 -12.81 2.15
CA TYR A 44 -3.79 -11.48 2.47
C TYR A 44 -3.19 -10.89 3.75
N LYS A 45 -3.03 -11.71 4.79
CA LYS A 45 -2.41 -11.29 6.04
C LYS A 45 -0.94 -10.91 5.84
N HIS A 46 -0.21 -11.66 5.03
CA HIS A 46 1.17 -11.34 4.67
C HIS A 46 1.25 -9.98 3.97
N TYR A 47 0.42 -9.74 2.95
CA TYR A 47 0.42 -8.47 2.22
C TYR A 47 -0.01 -7.26 3.06
N LEU A 48 -1.04 -7.42 3.90
CA LEU A 48 -1.45 -6.35 4.82
C LEU A 48 -0.31 -5.98 5.77
N LYS A 49 0.42 -6.98 6.28
CA LYS A 49 1.58 -6.74 7.13
C LYS A 49 2.69 -6.00 6.36
N THR A 50 2.99 -6.41 5.13
CA THR A 50 3.99 -5.75 4.29
C THR A 50 3.63 -4.29 4.00
N LEU A 51 2.36 -4.00 3.71
CA LEU A 51 1.88 -2.63 3.51
C LEU A 51 2.00 -1.78 4.78
N ASP A 52 1.72 -2.36 5.95
CA ASP A 52 1.87 -1.68 7.24
C ASP A 52 3.35 -1.36 7.53
N GLU A 53 4.25 -2.33 7.34
CA GLU A 53 5.70 -2.13 7.47
C GLU A 53 6.21 -1.00 6.56
N ILE A 54 5.71 -0.92 5.33
CA ILE A 54 6.03 0.14 4.37
C ILE A 54 5.50 1.50 4.82
N THR A 55 4.27 1.54 5.32
CA THR A 55 3.64 2.78 5.81
C THR A 55 4.38 3.32 7.03
N VAL A 56 4.81 2.42 7.93
CA VAL A 56 5.63 2.77 9.09
C VAL A 56 6.98 3.34 8.65
N ALA A 57 7.66 2.71 7.68
CA ALA A 57 8.93 3.19 7.17
C ALA A 57 8.83 4.60 6.55
N VAL A 58 7.83 4.82 5.68
CA VAL A 58 7.59 6.13 5.05
C VAL A 58 7.27 7.20 6.10
N ARG A 59 6.48 6.85 7.13
CA ARG A 59 6.17 7.76 8.23
C ARG A 59 7.43 8.12 9.02
N ALA A 60 8.27 7.15 9.35
CA ALA A 60 9.49 7.39 10.11
C ALA A 60 10.46 8.32 9.34
N ASP A 61 10.64 8.09 8.03
CA ASP A 61 11.47 8.95 7.19
C ASP A 61 10.90 10.38 7.09
N SER A 62 9.57 10.50 6.98
CA SER A 62 8.89 11.80 6.95
C SER A 62 9.02 12.55 8.28
N GLU A 63 8.81 11.85 9.39
CA GLU A 63 8.92 12.43 10.74
C GLU A 63 10.33 12.93 11.01
N LYS A 64 11.35 12.13 10.68
CA LYS A 64 12.75 12.54 10.81
C LYS A 64 13.05 13.80 10.00
N PHE A 65 12.58 13.87 8.75
CA PHE A 65 12.80 15.03 7.90
C PHE A 65 12.13 16.29 8.46
N PHE A 66 10.84 16.24 8.82
CA PHE A 66 10.12 17.43 9.28
C PHE A 66 10.47 17.84 10.71
N ALA A 67 10.61 16.89 11.63
CA ALA A 67 10.85 17.18 13.04
C ALA A 67 12.30 17.58 13.30
N GLU A 68 13.25 16.91 12.66
CA GLU A 68 14.68 17.14 12.91
C GLU A 68 15.27 18.04 11.82
N THR A 69 15.24 17.61 10.56
CA THR A 69 16.00 18.29 9.49
C THR A 69 15.48 19.70 9.20
N VAL A 70 14.17 19.86 9.01
CA VAL A 70 13.55 21.17 8.75
C VAL A 70 13.70 22.09 9.95
N SER A 71 13.42 21.59 11.16
CA SER A 71 13.54 22.37 12.39
C SER A 71 14.96 22.86 12.63
N ASN A 72 15.96 21.98 12.45
CA ASN A 72 17.37 22.33 12.60
C ASN A 72 17.84 23.32 11.52
N ALA A 73 17.34 23.19 10.29
CA ALA A 73 17.65 24.12 9.20
C ALA A 73 17.12 25.53 9.53
N PHE A 74 15.85 25.65 9.94
CA PHE A 74 15.28 26.95 10.32
C PHE A 74 15.96 27.56 11.55
N ASN A 75 16.27 26.76 12.59
CA ASN A 75 17.01 27.24 13.75
C ASN A 75 18.42 27.75 13.37
N SER A 76 19.09 27.07 12.43
CA SER A 76 20.41 27.49 11.95
C SER A 76 20.34 28.81 11.16
N ILE A 77 19.32 28.97 10.30
CA ILE A 77 19.08 30.21 9.55
C ILE A 77 18.78 31.39 10.49
N LEU A 78 17.97 31.16 11.53
CA LEU A 78 17.63 32.20 12.51
C LEU A 78 18.83 32.59 13.38
N SER A 79 19.73 31.66 13.67
CA SER A 79 20.90 31.89 14.53
C SER A 79 22.07 32.55 13.80
N ASP A 80 22.27 32.23 12.51
CA ASP A 80 23.28 32.86 11.66
C ASP A 80 22.72 33.10 10.25
N PRO A 81 22.15 34.30 10.00
CA PRO A 81 21.59 34.66 8.72
C PRO A 81 22.61 34.61 7.57
N GLY A 82 23.91 34.77 7.85
CA GLY A 82 24.98 34.71 6.86
C GLY A 82 25.21 33.32 6.27
N ASN A 83 24.76 32.28 6.96
CA ASN A 83 24.89 30.88 6.56
C ASN A 83 23.64 30.33 5.84
N SER A 84 22.64 31.17 5.58
CA SER A 84 21.33 30.73 5.07
C SER A 84 21.40 29.95 3.76
N ASN A 85 22.31 30.33 2.84
CA ASN A 85 22.44 29.63 1.55
C ASN A 85 22.94 28.19 1.72
N ASP A 86 23.94 27.95 2.56
CA ASP A 86 24.51 26.61 2.74
C ASP A 86 23.53 25.68 3.48
N VAL A 87 22.75 26.25 4.42
CA VAL A 87 21.69 25.53 5.14
C VAL A 87 20.53 25.17 4.20
N LEU A 88 20.13 26.07 3.30
CA LEU A 88 19.09 25.78 2.31
C LEU A 88 19.52 24.70 1.30
N ILE A 89 20.79 24.70 0.89
CA ILE A 89 21.35 23.64 0.02
C ILE A 89 21.28 22.28 0.74
N LYS A 90 21.72 22.20 1.99
CA LYS A 90 21.65 20.95 2.78
C LYS A 90 20.22 20.47 3.02
N LEU A 91 19.28 21.40 3.22
CA LEU A 91 17.86 21.06 3.33
C LEU A 91 17.34 20.46 2.01
N HIS A 92 17.74 21.03 0.87
CA HIS A 92 17.39 20.52 -0.45
C HIS A 92 17.95 19.12 -0.70
N GLU A 93 19.22 18.88 -0.36
CA GLU A 93 19.85 17.57 -0.45
C GLU A 93 19.12 16.54 0.42
N SER A 94 18.79 16.90 1.65
CA SER A 94 18.06 16.03 2.59
C SER A 94 16.64 15.69 2.11
N LEU A 95 15.97 16.65 1.46
CA LEU A 95 14.65 16.43 0.86
C LEU A 95 14.74 15.48 -0.34
N GLY A 96 15.80 15.62 -1.16
CA GLY A 96 16.09 14.68 -2.24
C GLY A 96 16.37 13.26 -1.74
N GLU A 97 17.09 13.13 -0.64
CA GLU A 97 17.39 11.84 -0.01
C GLU A 97 16.12 11.18 0.57
N MET A 98 15.31 11.92 1.33
CA MET A 98 14.01 11.45 1.83
C MET A 98 13.15 10.94 0.67
N GLN A 99 13.04 11.72 -0.40
CA GLN A 99 12.23 11.34 -1.55
C GLN A 99 12.77 10.08 -2.24
N SER A 100 14.09 9.96 -2.40
CA SER A 100 14.71 8.75 -2.95
C SER A 100 14.42 7.50 -2.12
N ASN A 101 14.46 7.62 -0.79
CA ASN A 101 14.18 6.50 0.12
C ASN A 101 12.71 6.09 0.09
N ILE A 102 11.79 7.06 0.04
CA ILE A 102 10.36 6.82 -0.15
C ILE A 102 10.11 6.11 -1.49
N GLN A 103 10.75 6.56 -2.58
CA GLN A 103 10.63 5.92 -3.90
C GLN A 103 11.12 4.46 -3.90
N LYS A 104 12.26 4.17 -3.28
CA LYS A 104 12.77 2.79 -3.14
C LYS A 104 11.78 1.92 -2.36
N THR A 105 11.20 2.46 -1.30
CA THR A 105 10.22 1.75 -0.47
C THR A 105 8.95 1.45 -1.26
N PHE A 106 8.46 2.38 -2.08
CA PHE A 106 7.31 2.16 -2.96
C PHE A 106 7.60 1.18 -4.10
N ALA A 107 8.77 1.24 -4.73
CA ALA A 107 9.16 0.28 -5.76
C ALA A 107 9.22 -1.16 -5.19
N ARG A 108 9.69 -1.30 -3.95
CA ARG A 108 9.64 -2.58 -3.22
C ARG A 108 8.20 -3.01 -2.95
N ALA A 109 7.33 -2.08 -2.54
CA ALA A 109 5.90 -2.34 -2.34
C ALA A 109 5.24 -2.89 -3.61
N GLU A 110 5.51 -2.26 -4.75
CA GLU A 110 4.95 -2.64 -6.04
C GLU A 110 5.38 -4.05 -6.47
N GLY A 111 6.65 -4.40 -6.22
CA GLY A 111 7.17 -5.75 -6.45
C GLY A 111 6.45 -6.82 -5.63
N GLU A 112 6.27 -6.58 -4.33
CA GLU A 112 5.53 -7.47 -3.43
C GLU A 112 4.05 -7.59 -3.84
N LEU A 113 3.40 -6.47 -4.17
CA LEU A 113 2.00 -6.41 -4.61
C LEU A 113 1.74 -7.16 -5.93
N HIS A 114 2.76 -7.41 -6.75
CA HIS A 114 2.62 -8.17 -7.99
C HIS A 114 2.18 -9.62 -7.73
N GLY A 115 2.65 -10.24 -6.65
CA GLY A 115 2.21 -11.57 -6.24
C GLY A 115 0.75 -11.59 -5.79
N LEU A 116 0.30 -10.54 -5.10
CA LEU A 116 -1.08 -10.41 -4.64
C LEU A 116 -2.06 -10.38 -5.82
N LYS A 117 -1.67 -9.77 -6.96
CA LYS A 117 -2.51 -9.71 -8.18
C LYS A 117 -2.90 -11.08 -8.73
N LEU A 118 -2.14 -12.13 -8.44
CA LEU A 118 -2.40 -13.49 -8.93
C LEU A 118 -3.46 -14.24 -8.12
N VAL A 119 -3.65 -13.87 -6.85
CA VAL A 119 -4.48 -14.65 -5.90
C VAL A 119 -5.64 -13.82 -5.32
N CYS A 120 -5.61 -12.51 -5.48
CA CYS A 120 -6.65 -11.61 -5.00
C CYS A 120 -7.95 -11.69 -5.80
N SER A 121 -9.07 -11.37 -5.14
CA SER A 121 -10.35 -11.18 -5.82
C SER A 121 -10.35 -9.95 -6.73
N ASP A 122 -11.20 -9.93 -7.77
CA ASP A 122 -11.31 -8.81 -8.71
C ASP A 122 -11.51 -7.45 -8.02
N LYS A 123 -12.27 -7.43 -6.93
CA LYS A 123 -12.50 -6.22 -6.13
C LYS A 123 -11.21 -5.73 -5.48
N LEU A 124 -10.44 -6.63 -4.86
CA LEU A 124 -9.18 -6.27 -4.21
C LEU A 124 -8.12 -5.88 -5.25
N LEU A 125 -8.12 -6.54 -6.41
CA LEU A 125 -7.27 -6.16 -7.55
C LEU A 125 -7.54 -4.72 -8.01
N GLY A 126 -8.81 -4.31 -8.07
CA GLY A 126 -9.19 -2.92 -8.33
C GLY A 126 -8.57 -1.96 -7.31
N MET A 127 -8.76 -2.21 -6.02
CA MET A 127 -8.23 -1.35 -4.95
C MET A 127 -6.70 -1.27 -4.94
N VAL A 128 -6.01 -2.39 -5.22
CA VAL A 128 -4.54 -2.42 -5.34
C VAL A 128 -4.06 -1.61 -6.53
N ASN A 129 -4.74 -1.70 -7.68
CA ASN A 129 -4.39 -0.89 -8.85
C ASN A 129 -4.63 0.60 -8.60
N ASP A 130 -5.72 0.97 -7.93
CA ASP A 130 -6.00 2.36 -7.54
C ASP A 130 -4.90 2.91 -6.61
N TYR A 131 -4.50 2.12 -5.62
CA TYR A 131 -3.40 2.49 -4.72
C TYR A 131 -2.08 2.71 -5.48
N VAL A 132 -1.70 1.80 -6.37
CA VAL A 132 -0.49 1.92 -7.19
C VAL A 132 -0.56 3.14 -8.11
N ASN A 133 -1.73 3.44 -8.69
CA ASN A 133 -1.92 4.63 -9.52
C ASN A 133 -1.76 5.91 -8.71
N ILE A 134 -2.39 6.03 -7.55
CA ILE A 134 -2.25 7.19 -6.65
C ILE A 134 -0.78 7.39 -6.27
N GLN A 135 -0.08 6.30 -5.94
CA GLN A 135 1.35 6.38 -5.63
C GLN A 135 2.18 6.90 -6.80
N ARG A 136 1.93 6.40 -8.02
CA ARG A 136 2.60 6.88 -9.24
C ARG A 136 2.30 8.34 -9.51
N GLU A 137 1.07 8.80 -9.28
CA GLU A 137 0.68 10.20 -9.40
C GLU A 137 1.43 11.09 -8.41
N ILE A 138 1.49 10.69 -7.13
CA ILE A 138 2.25 11.39 -6.09
C ILE A 138 3.74 11.43 -6.45
N MET A 139 4.31 10.32 -6.93
CA MET A 139 5.70 10.27 -7.37
C MET A 139 5.95 11.22 -8.54
N SER A 140 5.10 11.21 -9.56
CA SER A 140 5.20 12.10 -10.72
C SER A 140 5.08 13.57 -10.34
N ALA A 141 4.12 13.90 -9.46
CA ALA A 141 3.95 15.25 -8.93
C ALA A 141 5.19 15.71 -8.16
N THR A 142 5.76 14.85 -7.32
CA THR A 142 6.94 15.21 -6.52
C THR A 142 8.19 15.37 -7.38
N THR A 143 8.39 14.53 -8.40
CA THR A 143 9.50 14.70 -9.35
C THR A 143 9.38 16.01 -10.11
N LYS A 144 8.17 16.37 -10.59
CA LYS A 144 7.92 17.67 -11.24
C LYS A 144 8.17 18.85 -10.30
N MET A 145 7.75 18.73 -9.04
CA MET A 145 8.03 19.74 -8.02
C MET A 145 9.54 19.93 -7.83
N MET A 146 10.32 18.85 -7.80
CA MET A 146 11.79 18.90 -7.67
C MET A 146 12.48 19.51 -8.90
N GLU A 147 11.99 19.20 -10.10
CA GLU A 147 12.48 19.82 -11.34
C GLU A 147 12.21 21.33 -11.34
N ASN A 148 11.00 21.73 -10.94
CA ASN A 148 10.64 23.13 -10.81
C ASN A 148 11.53 23.84 -9.77
N TRP A 149 11.80 23.20 -8.63
CA TRP A 149 12.69 23.76 -7.60
C TRP A 149 14.13 23.91 -8.05
N ARG A 150 14.64 22.99 -8.88
CA ARG A 150 15.97 23.12 -9.52
C ARG A 150 16.05 24.28 -10.50
N SER A 151 14.93 24.70 -11.07
CA SER A 151 14.86 25.86 -11.97
C SER A 151 14.67 27.20 -11.25
N ILE A 152 14.52 27.19 -9.91
CA ILE A 152 14.41 28.41 -9.10
C ILE A 152 15.78 29.10 -9.04
N ASP A 153 15.88 30.26 -9.68
CA ASP A 153 17.05 31.14 -9.58
C ASP A 153 17.07 31.78 -8.18
N ILE A 154 18.11 31.45 -7.40
CA ILE A 154 18.35 31.91 -6.02
C ILE A 154 18.47 33.45 -5.97
N ASN A 155 18.75 34.10 -7.10
CA ASN A 155 18.85 35.56 -7.21
C ASN A 155 17.51 36.28 -7.41
N ASN A 156 16.39 35.57 -7.53
CA ASN A 156 15.06 36.18 -7.67
C ASN A 156 14.00 35.53 -6.75
N PRO A 157 13.85 36.04 -5.50
CA PRO A 157 12.97 35.45 -4.48
C PRO A 157 11.46 35.54 -4.79
N ALA A 158 11.05 36.27 -5.83
CA ALA A 158 9.65 36.33 -6.26
C ALA A 158 9.15 34.97 -6.82
N THR A 159 10.05 34.10 -7.26
CA THR A 159 9.68 32.76 -7.79
C THR A 159 9.28 31.76 -6.70
N PHE A 160 9.69 32.00 -5.44
CA PHE A 160 9.36 31.14 -4.30
C PHE A 160 7.87 31.22 -3.90
N ILE A 161 7.26 32.40 -4.01
CA ILE A 161 5.88 32.66 -3.58
C ILE A 161 4.87 32.42 -4.70
N THR A 162 5.31 32.48 -5.96
CA THR A 162 4.41 32.45 -7.14
C THR A 162 4.30 31.06 -7.79
N GLY A 163 5.02 30.06 -7.27
CA GLY A 163 4.91 28.67 -7.69
C GLY A 163 3.59 28.05 -7.24
N ASP A 164 2.54 28.26 -8.04
CA ASP A 164 1.35 27.41 -8.11
C ASP A 164 0.20 27.60 -7.11
N LEU A 165 -0.08 28.85 -6.68
CA LEU A 165 -1.44 29.20 -6.23
C LEU A 165 -2.39 29.52 -7.40
N GLY A 166 -1.89 29.50 -8.64
CA GLY A 166 -2.65 29.79 -9.86
C GLY A 166 -3.38 28.59 -10.48
N ALA A 167 -2.90 27.35 -10.29
CA ALA A 167 -3.56 26.17 -10.89
C ALA A 167 -4.78 25.65 -10.10
N LEU A 168 -4.98 26.11 -8.86
CA LEU A 168 -6.17 25.75 -8.07
C LEU A 168 -7.39 26.65 -8.33
N ASN A 169 -7.28 27.68 -9.18
CA ASN A 169 -8.38 28.60 -9.51
C ASN A 169 -8.93 28.46 -10.94
N LYS A 170 -8.80 27.27 -11.55
CA LYS A 170 -9.57 26.90 -12.75
C LYS A 170 -10.36 25.63 -12.48
N ARG A 171 -11.41 25.78 -11.68
CA ARG A 171 -12.65 25.00 -11.85
C ARG A 171 -13.62 25.84 -12.66
#